data_AF-A0A7C3P3V0-F1
#
_entry.id   AF-A0A7C3P3V0-F1
#
_cell.length_a   1.000
_cell.length_b   1.000
_cell.length_c   1.000
_cell.angle_alpha   90.00
_cell.angle_beta   90.00
_cell.angle_gamma   90.00
#
_symmetry.space_group_name_H-M   'P 1'
#
loop_
_entity.id
_entity.type
_entity.pdbx_description
1 polymer ?
#
loop_
_entity_poly.entity_id
_entity_poly.type
_entity_poly.pdbx_seq_one_letter_code
_entity_poly.pdbx_strand_id
1 'polypeptide(L)'
;TTLGKIMGGGFPVGAVVGKKEILEKTSPEIKGNKWEKTMIGGGTFSSHPFTAAAGMAMLQYLKDHAEEVYPNLEAKGEKIRKGVQEAFHQQGLEAMVTGIGSLFQTHFPLHKGVILNSPHSISQFTDLEKREVEFRVRMLTKGVHVMHGGGSLSLTHSDGDIEKIIEATREVAREMAEGWRSEAGG
;
A
#
# COMPACT_ATOMS: atom_id res chain seq x y z
N THR A 1 10.46 15.08 7.84
CA THR A 1 9.81 14.07 7.00
C THR A 1 10.74 12.88 6.85
N THR A 2 10.20 11.66 6.89
CA THR A 2 10.94 10.43 6.58
C THR A 2 10.42 9.84 5.28
N LEU A 3 11.32 9.37 4.42
CA LEU A 3 11.03 8.84 3.09
C LEU A 3 11.77 7.53 2.87
N GLY A 4 11.32 6.72 1.92
CA GLY A 4 11.93 5.45 1.56
C GLY A 4 11.18 4.77 0.40
N LYS A 5 11.21 3.44 0.35
CA LYS A 5 10.53 2.64 -0.69
C LYS A 5 10.99 3.06 -2.09
N ILE A 6 10.06 3.52 -2.93
CA ILE A 6 10.26 3.84 -4.34
C ILE A 6 11.35 4.88 -4.58
N MET A 7 11.68 5.70 -3.56
CA MET A 7 12.79 6.65 -3.59
C MET A 7 14.13 6.01 -3.99
N GLY A 8 14.34 4.73 -3.67
CA GLY A 8 15.58 4.01 -4.00
C GLY A 8 15.59 3.37 -5.38
N GLY A 9 14.54 3.56 -6.20
CA GLY A 9 14.44 2.89 -7.51
C GLY A 9 14.44 1.36 -7.40
N GLY A 10 13.90 0.81 -6.31
CA GLY A 10 13.91 -0.63 -6.01
C GLY A 10 15.05 -1.08 -5.09
N PHE A 11 16.02 -0.22 -4.78
CA PHE A 11 17.10 -0.52 -3.85
C PHE A 11 16.81 -0.03 -2.42
N PRO A 12 17.40 -0.65 -1.38
CA PRO A 12 17.19 -0.26 0.01
C PRO A 12 17.68 1.17 0.26
N VAL A 13 16.75 2.07 0.60
CA VAL A 13 17.06 3.44 1.01
C VAL A 13 16.01 3.99 1.97
N GLY A 14 16.46 4.81 2.90
CA GLY A 14 15.63 5.71 3.68
C GLY A 14 16.29 7.09 3.74
N ALA A 15 15.48 8.13 3.82
CA ALA A 15 15.96 9.50 3.93
C ALA A 15 15.17 10.26 5.00
N VAL A 16 15.88 11.07 5.79
CA VAL A 16 15.29 12.10 6.63
C VAL A 16 15.46 13.43 5.90
N VAL A 17 14.35 14.07 5.54
CA VAL A 17 14.34 15.36 4.85
C VAL A 17 13.56 16.39 5.66
N GLY A 18 13.92 17.65 5.53
CA GLY A 18 13.33 18.71 6.33
C GLY A 18 13.98 20.05 6.08
N LYS A 19 13.68 21.00 6.96
CA LYS A 19 14.21 22.35 6.87
C LYS A 19 15.72 22.36 7.07
N LYS A 20 16.39 23.21 6.31
CA LYS A 20 17.85 23.36 6.35
C LYS A 20 18.34 23.66 7.76
N GLU A 21 17.71 24.59 8.49
CA GLU A 21 18.11 24.97 9.85
C GLU A 21 17.98 23.82 10.88
N ILE A 22 17.20 22.78 10.57
CA ILE A 22 17.07 21.58 11.41
C ILE A 22 18.14 20.56 11.03
N LEU A 23 18.26 20.25 9.73
CA LEU A 23 19.20 19.23 9.24
C LEU A 23 20.66 19.67 9.40
N GLU A 24 20.95 20.97 9.34
CA GLU A 24 22.31 21.47 9.56
C GLU A 24 22.87 21.05 10.92
N LYS A 25 22.04 20.93 11.96
CA LYS A 25 22.45 20.45 13.30
C LYS A 25 23.05 19.03 13.31
N THR A 26 22.90 18.31 12.21
CA THR A 26 23.41 16.96 12.01
C THR A 26 24.74 16.94 11.26
N SER A 27 25.18 18.11 10.76
CA SER A 27 26.44 18.23 10.03
C SER A 27 27.63 17.86 10.93
N PRO A 28 28.55 17.00 10.45
CA PRO A 28 29.77 16.67 11.18
C PRO A 28 30.70 17.89 11.32
N GLU A 29 30.53 18.92 10.48
CA GLU A 29 31.37 20.12 10.44
C GLU A 29 31.01 21.15 11.52
N ILE A 30 29.85 21.03 12.18
CA ILE A 30 29.48 21.94 13.27
C ILE A 30 30.53 21.84 14.38
N LYS A 31 31.18 22.97 14.65
CA LYS A 31 32.04 23.19 15.81
C LYS A 31 31.16 23.76 16.92
N GLY A 32 31.08 23.06 18.05
CA GLY A 32 30.16 23.39 19.13
C GLY A 32 30.08 22.28 20.18
N ASN A 33 29.32 22.52 21.24
CA ASN A 33 29.15 21.58 22.34
C ASN A 33 28.42 20.31 21.84
N LYS A 34 28.70 19.15 22.45
CA LYS A 34 28.04 17.88 22.12
C LYS A 34 26.52 17.97 22.18
N TRP A 35 25.97 18.80 23.08
CA TRP A 35 24.53 19.03 23.23
C TRP A 35 23.88 19.82 22.09
N GLU A 36 24.68 20.50 21.27
CA GLU A 36 24.22 21.27 20.11
C GLU A 36 24.20 20.42 18.83
N LYS A 37 24.84 19.24 18.87
CA LYS A 37 24.93 18.30 17.75
C LYS A 37 23.86 17.24 17.85
N THR A 38 23.24 16.92 16.72
CA THR A 38 22.35 15.76 16.58
C THR A 38 23.08 14.67 15.80
N MET A 39 23.32 13.51 16.40
CA MET A 39 23.93 12.40 15.68
C MET A 39 22.88 11.73 14.77
N ILE A 40 23.13 11.74 13.47
CA ILE A 40 22.48 10.81 12.54
C ILE A 40 23.37 9.58 12.46
N GLY A 41 22.83 8.42 12.83
CA GLY A 41 23.53 7.14 12.66
C GLY A 41 23.82 6.86 11.20
N GLY A 42 25.06 6.51 10.89
CA GLY A 42 25.44 5.92 9.62
C GLY A 42 25.25 4.40 9.61
N GLY A 43 25.58 3.79 8.49
CA GLY A 43 25.63 2.34 8.31
C GLY A 43 26.49 2.03 7.09
N THR A 44 27.01 0.80 6.99
CA THR A 44 27.93 0.40 5.90
C THR A 44 27.37 0.70 4.51
N PHE A 45 26.05 0.59 4.34
CA PHE A 45 25.35 0.83 3.08
C PHE A 45 24.66 2.21 3.00
N SER A 46 24.82 3.06 4.02
CA SER A 46 24.34 4.44 3.96
C SER A 46 25.07 5.18 2.84
N SER A 47 24.32 5.86 1.99
CA SER A 47 24.85 6.56 0.82
C SER A 47 25.58 5.65 -0.18
N HIS A 48 25.20 4.36 -0.27
CA HIS A 48 25.76 3.45 -1.25
C HIS A 48 25.58 4.01 -2.69
N PRO A 49 26.65 4.21 -3.48
CA PRO A 49 26.59 4.93 -4.76
C PRO A 49 25.58 4.35 -5.74
N PHE A 50 25.43 3.02 -5.77
CA PHE A 50 24.47 2.35 -6.65
C PHE A 50 23.01 2.67 -6.28
N THR A 51 22.69 2.68 -4.98
CA THR A 51 21.36 3.05 -4.49
C THR A 51 21.08 4.53 -4.77
N ALA A 52 22.09 5.40 -4.61
CA ALA A 52 21.96 6.81 -4.93
C ALA A 52 21.70 7.03 -6.43
N ALA A 53 22.43 6.35 -7.30
CA ALA A 53 22.24 6.44 -8.76
C ALA A 53 20.84 5.97 -9.18
N ALA A 54 20.40 4.80 -8.71
CA ALA A 54 19.05 4.28 -9.00
C ALA A 54 17.95 5.19 -8.46
N GLY A 55 18.11 5.70 -7.23
CA GLY A 55 17.16 6.63 -6.63
C GLY A 55 17.08 7.96 -7.38
N MET A 56 18.21 8.54 -7.79
CA MET A 56 18.23 9.76 -8.60
C MET A 56 17.52 9.56 -9.94
N ALA A 57 17.79 8.46 -10.65
CA ALA A 57 17.12 8.15 -11.90
C ALA A 57 15.59 8.01 -11.71
N MET A 58 15.16 7.31 -10.65
CA MET A 58 13.74 7.12 -10.34
C MET A 58 13.05 8.45 -9.99
N LEU A 59 13.64 9.25 -9.11
CA LEU A 59 13.07 10.54 -8.70
C LEU A 59 13.03 11.54 -9.87
N GLN A 60 14.05 11.54 -10.73
CA GLN A 60 14.06 12.37 -11.93
C GLN A 60 12.93 11.96 -12.88
N TYR A 61 12.77 10.66 -13.14
CA TYR A 61 11.67 10.15 -13.96
C TYR A 61 10.30 10.56 -13.41
N LEU A 62 10.06 10.36 -12.10
CA LEU A 62 8.79 10.74 -11.46
C LEU A 62 8.54 12.25 -11.51
N LYS A 63 9.59 13.06 -11.41
CA LYS A 63 9.48 14.52 -11.51
C LYS A 63 9.12 14.95 -12.94
N ASP A 64 9.79 14.38 -13.93
CA ASP A 64 9.60 14.77 -15.35
C ASP A 64 8.23 14.33 -15.88
N HIS A 65 7.66 13.25 -15.34
CA HIS A 65 6.37 12.68 -15.75
C HIS A 65 5.27 12.86 -14.70
N ALA A 66 5.41 13.82 -13.78
CA ALA A 66 4.49 13.97 -12.63
C ALA A 66 3.03 14.15 -13.07
N GLU A 67 2.81 14.96 -14.11
CA GLU A 67 1.49 15.26 -14.68
C GLU A 67 0.81 14.06 -15.36
N GLU A 68 1.56 13.00 -15.67
CA GLU A 68 1.02 11.76 -16.24
C GLU A 68 0.88 10.68 -15.16
N VAL A 69 1.96 10.45 -14.40
CA VAL A 69 2.10 9.34 -13.44
C VAL A 69 1.08 9.42 -12.33
N TYR A 70 0.95 10.57 -11.67
CA TYR A 70 0.08 10.69 -10.50
C TYR A 70 -1.41 10.66 -10.86
N PRO A 71 -1.89 11.40 -11.89
CA PRO A 71 -3.28 11.30 -12.31
C PRO A 71 -3.67 9.90 -12.80
N ASN A 72 -2.77 9.22 -13.52
CA ASN A 72 -3.01 7.85 -13.97
C ASN A 72 -3.19 6.88 -12.79
N LEU A 73 -2.28 6.94 -11.81
CA LEU A 73 -2.34 6.10 -10.61
C LEU A 73 -3.56 6.40 -9.74
N GLU A 74 -3.97 7.66 -9.63
CA GLU A 74 -5.20 8.03 -8.90
C GLU A 74 -6.45 7.50 -9.59
N ALA A 75 -6.56 7.67 -10.93
CA ALA A 75 -7.70 7.15 -11.68
C ALA A 75 -7.82 5.62 -11.56
N LYS A 76 -6.70 4.90 -11.69
CA LYS A 76 -6.63 3.45 -11.52
C LYS A 76 -6.96 3.02 -10.09
N GLY A 77 -6.42 3.73 -9.11
CA GLY A 77 -6.69 3.51 -7.70
C GLY A 77 -8.16 3.69 -7.34
N GLU A 78 -8.80 4.70 -7.88
CA GLU A 78 -10.21 4.96 -7.66
C GLU A 78 -11.09 3.87 -8.28
N LYS A 79 -10.76 3.46 -9.50
CA LYS A 79 -11.45 2.38 -10.21
C LYS A 79 -11.38 1.07 -9.44
N ILE A 80 -10.21 0.66 -8.98
CA ILE A 80 -10.07 -0.59 -8.23
C ILE A 80 -10.79 -0.52 -6.88
N ARG A 81 -10.70 0.61 -6.15
CA ARG A 81 -11.39 0.77 -4.86
C ARG A 81 -12.90 0.62 -5.01
N LYS A 82 -13.49 1.30 -5.99
CA LYS A 82 -14.93 1.22 -6.30
C LYS A 82 -15.33 -0.19 -6.74
N GLY A 83 -14.63 -0.75 -7.74
CA GLY A 83 -14.99 -2.05 -8.30
C GLY A 83 -14.90 -3.19 -7.29
N VAL A 84 -13.87 -3.20 -6.45
CA VAL A 84 -13.72 -4.19 -5.37
C VAL A 84 -14.82 -4.04 -4.33
N GLN A 85 -15.17 -2.82 -3.92
CA GLN A 85 -16.24 -2.59 -2.95
C GLN A 85 -17.60 -3.04 -3.50
N GLU A 86 -17.91 -2.64 -4.73
CA GLU A 86 -19.15 -3.01 -5.42
C GLU A 86 -19.28 -4.54 -5.58
N ALA A 87 -18.18 -5.23 -5.88
CA ALA A 87 -18.16 -6.69 -6.01
C ALA A 87 -18.66 -7.41 -4.74
N PHE A 88 -18.22 -6.96 -3.56
CA PHE A 88 -18.71 -7.49 -2.29
C PHE A 88 -20.15 -7.10 -2.00
N HIS A 89 -20.50 -5.83 -2.20
CA HIS A 89 -21.86 -5.32 -1.92
C HIS A 89 -22.92 -6.01 -2.78
N GLN A 90 -22.61 -6.33 -4.04
CA GLN A 90 -23.50 -7.09 -4.92
C GLN A 90 -23.80 -8.50 -4.42
N GLN A 91 -22.93 -9.09 -3.60
CA GLN A 91 -23.13 -10.40 -2.96
C GLN A 91 -23.72 -10.26 -1.54
N GLY A 92 -24.14 -9.05 -1.14
CA GLY A 92 -24.67 -8.78 0.21
C GLY A 92 -23.62 -8.81 1.32
N LEU A 93 -22.32 -8.84 0.98
CA LEU A 93 -21.24 -8.81 1.95
C LEU A 93 -20.86 -7.38 2.29
N GLU A 94 -20.83 -7.07 3.59
CA GLU A 94 -20.34 -5.78 4.07
C GLU A 94 -18.81 -5.73 3.94
N ALA A 95 -18.33 -4.88 3.04
CA ALA A 95 -16.91 -4.60 2.86
C ALA A 95 -16.68 -3.09 2.71
N MET A 96 -15.52 -2.63 3.16
CA MET A 96 -15.04 -1.27 2.99
C MET A 96 -13.68 -1.30 2.30
N VAL A 97 -13.51 -0.54 1.21
CA VAL A 97 -12.22 -0.46 0.52
C VAL A 97 -11.63 0.93 0.71
N THR A 98 -10.56 1.03 1.51
CA THR A 98 -9.88 2.30 1.81
C THR A 98 -8.58 2.43 1.02
N GLY A 99 -8.11 3.66 0.83
CA GLY A 99 -6.85 3.91 0.12
C GLY A 99 -6.72 5.35 -0.37
N ILE A 100 -5.62 5.63 -1.04
CA ILE A 100 -5.30 6.94 -1.64
C ILE A 100 -4.33 6.71 -2.81
N GLY A 101 -4.47 7.44 -3.92
CA GLY A 101 -3.63 7.23 -5.09
C GLY A 101 -3.70 5.79 -5.55
N SER A 102 -2.55 5.16 -5.74
CA SER A 102 -2.45 3.76 -6.16
C SER A 102 -2.70 2.72 -5.06
N LEU A 103 -2.91 3.15 -3.81
CA LEU A 103 -3.13 2.24 -2.68
C LEU A 103 -4.60 1.89 -2.54
N PHE A 104 -4.86 0.62 -2.26
CA PHE A 104 -6.18 0.11 -1.90
C PHE A 104 -6.07 -1.02 -0.88
N GLN A 105 -7.01 -1.10 0.04
CA GLN A 105 -7.10 -2.10 1.10
C GLN A 105 -8.56 -2.44 1.36
N THR A 106 -8.93 -3.70 1.17
CA THR A 106 -10.23 -4.26 1.54
C THR A 106 -10.26 -4.61 3.02
N HIS A 107 -11.35 -4.22 3.68
CA HIS A 107 -11.66 -4.51 5.06
C HIS A 107 -13.05 -5.11 5.14
N PHE A 108 -13.26 -6.03 6.07
CA PHE A 108 -14.54 -6.67 6.39
C PHE A 108 -15.01 -6.20 7.77
N PRO A 109 -15.84 -5.14 7.87
CA PRO A 109 -16.27 -4.62 9.15
C PRO A 109 -17.06 -5.64 9.97
N LEU A 110 -16.86 -5.66 11.29
CA LEU A 110 -17.58 -6.54 12.21
C LEU A 110 -19.07 -6.15 12.36
N HIS A 111 -19.41 -4.88 12.10
CA HIS A 111 -20.77 -4.38 12.08
C HIS A 111 -20.88 -3.18 11.11
N LYS A 112 -22.11 -2.80 10.77
CA LYS A 112 -22.38 -1.63 9.91
C LYS A 112 -21.99 -0.33 10.63
N GLY A 113 -21.59 0.67 9.84
CA GLY A 113 -21.29 2.02 10.35
C GLY A 113 -19.93 2.18 11.06
N VAL A 114 -19.04 1.18 10.96
CA VAL A 114 -17.66 1.28 11.46
C VAL A 114 -16.90 2.40 10.73
N ILE A 115 -16.06 3.13 11.47
CA ILE A 115 -15.14 4.12 10.91
C ILE A 115 -13.71 3.55 10.97
N LEU A 116 -13.08 3.40 9.82
CA LEU A 116 -11.70 2.90 9.67
C LEU A 116 -10.75 4.04 9.31
N ASN A 117 -10.23 4.75 10.31
CA ASN A 117 -9.36 5.93 10.13
C ASN A 117 -7.97 5.80 10.78
N SER A 118 -7.70 4.65 11.40
CA SER A 118 -6.42 4.38 12.08
C SER A 118 -6.07 2.88 12.05
N PRO A 119 -4.80 2.51 12.18
CA PRO A 119 -4.40 1.11 12.34
C PRO A 119 -5.13 0.41 13.50
N HIS A 120 -5.37 1.14 14.61
CA HIS A 120 -6.12 0.62 15.74
C HIS A 120 -7.56 0.28 15.37
N SER A 121 -8.26 1.18 14.68
CA SER A 121 -9.64 0.92 14.22
C SER A 121 -9.74 -0.28 13.27
N ILE A 122 -8.75 -0.49 12.40
CA ILE A 122 -8.69 -1.67 11.54
C ILE A 122 -8.57 -2.94 12.39
N SER A 123 -7.65 -2.97 13.35
CA SER A 123 -7.45 -4.16 14.20
C SER A 123 -8.64 -4.51 15.08
N GLN A 124 -9.43 -3.52 15.51
CA GLN A 124 -10.54 -3.70 16.44
C GLN A 124 -11.87 -3.99 15.72
N PHE A 125 -12.08 -3.41 14.54
CA PHE A 125 -13.40 -3.40 13.92
C PHE A 125 -13.45 -4.12 12.57
N THR A 126 -12.35 -4.77 12.17
CA THR A 126 -12.29 -5.61 10.96
C THR A 126 -12.12 -7.06 11.34
N ASP A 127 -12.86 -7.95 10.67
CA ASP A 127 -12.63 -9.39 10.71
C ASP A 127 -11.28 -9.71 10.03
N LEU A 128 -10.24 -9.84 10.86
CA LEU A 128 -8.87 -10.08 10.40
C LEU A 128 -8.69 -11.48 9.83
N GLU A 129 -9.47 -12.46 10.28
CA GLU A 129 -9.39 -13.83 9.74
C GLU A 129 -9.93 -13.85 8.31
N LYS A 130 -11.10 -13.25 8.07
CA LYS A 130 -11.63 -13.08 6.71
C LYS A 130 -10.68 -12.29 5.82
N ARG A 131 -10.08 -11.22 6.34
CA ARG A 131 -9.18 -10.35 5.56
C ARG A 131 -7.84 -11.01 5.23
N GLU A 132 -7.14 -11.53 6.23
CA GLU A 132 -5.75 -11.98 6.10
C GLU A 132 -5.63 -13.45 5.66
N VAL A 133 -6.68 -14.26 5.87
CA VAL A 133 -6.68 -15.68 5.52
C VAL A 133 -7.63 -15.93 4.37
N GLU A 134 -8.94 -15.83 4.60
CA GLU A 134 -9.93 -16.28 3.62
C GLU A 134 -9.82 -15.52 2.30
N PHE A 135 -9.97 -14.18 2.34
CA PHE A 135 -9.93 -13.33 1.15
C PHE A 135 -8.59 -13.46 0.43
N ARG A 136 -7.47 -13.39 1.17
CA ARG A 136 -6.14 -13.45 0.57
C ARG A 136 -5.87 -14.78 -0.12
N VAL A 137 -6.23 -15.90 0.51
CA VAL A 137 -6.05 -17.24 -0.07
C VAL A 137 -6.94 -17.42 -1.29
N ARG A 138 -8.21 -17.02 -1.22
CA ARG A 138 -9.13 -17.11 -2.37
C ARG A 138 -8.69 -16.21 -3.54
N MET A 139 -8.23 -14.99 -3.30
CA MET A 139 -7.66 -14.14 -4.36
C MET A 139 -6.45 -14.81 -5.02
N LEU A 140 -5.60 -15.47 -4.22
CA LEU A 140 -4.45 -16.20 -4.74
C LEU A 140 -4.86 -17.37 -5.64
N THR A 141 -5.95 -18.10 -5.34
CA THR A 141 -6.46 -19.16 -6.24
C THR A 141 -6.99 -18.62 -7.57
N LYS A 142 -7.38 -17.33 -7.62
CA LYS A 142 -7.72 -16.60 -8.86
C LYS A 142 -6.50 -15.97 -9.55
N GLY A 143 -5.29 -16.26 -9.07
CA GLY A 143 -4.04 -15.74 -9.63
C GLY A 143 -3.80 -14.27 -9.33
N VAL A 144 -4.39 -13.74 -8.25
CA VAL A 144 -4.18 -12.35 -7.79
C VAL A 144 -3.56 -12.39 -6.39
N HIS A 145 -2.30 -11.98 -6.29
CA HIS A 145 -1.63 -11.89 -5.00
C HIS A 145 -1.91 -10.54 -4.35
N VAL A 146 -2.64 -10.57 -3.23
CA VAL A 146 -2.90 -9.39 -2.40
C VAL A 146 -2.07 -9.45 -1.11
N MET A 147 -1.53 -8.29 -0.71
CA MET A 147 -0.86 -8.09 0.57
C MET A 147 -1.89 -7.53 1.56
N HIS A 148 -2.13 -8.27 2.63
CA HIS A 148 -3.24 -8.01 3.54
C HIS A 148 -4.58 -8.01 2.77
N GLY A 149 -5.34 -6.93 2.82
CA GLY A 149 -6.59 -6.78 2.09
C GLY A 149 -6.44 -6.17 0.68
N GLY A 150 -5.23 -5.95 0.16
CA GLY A 150 -5.11 -5.28 -1.14
C GLY A 150 -3.67 -5.09 -1.59
N GLY A 151 -3.31 -3.89 -2.06
CA GLY A 151 -1.96 -3.63 -2.53
C GLY A 151 -1.71 -2.21 -3.03
N SER A 152 -0.64 -2.08 -3.80
CA SER A 152 -0.26 -0.84 -4.47
C SER A 152 -0.17 -1.08 -5.98
N LEU A 153 -0.92 -0.30 -6.75
CA LEU A 153 -0.79 -0.29 -8.20
C LEU A 153 0.53 0.39 -8.62
N SER A 154 1.10 -0.11 -9.71
CA SER A 154 2.27 0.46 -10.38
C SER A 154 1.89 0.91 -11.79
N LEU A 155 2.79 1.66 -12.44
CA LEU A 155 2.62 2.08 -13.83
C LEU A 155 2.51 0.91 -14.82
N THR A 156 3.03 -0.26 -14.46
CA THR A 156 2.95 -1.47 -15.29
C THR A 156 1.59 -2.14 -15.26
N HIS A 157 0.74 -1.84 -14.27
CA HIS A 157 -0.62 -2.38 -14.24
C HIS A 157 -1.45 -1.69 -15.32
N SER A 158 -1.99 -2.48 -16.25
CA SER A 158 -2.92 -2.05 -17.27
C SER A 158 -4.35 -1.98 -16.73
N ASP A 159 -5.27 -1.40 -17.50
CA ASP A 159 -6.71 -1.50 -17.18
C ASP A 159 -7.20 -2.94 -17.19
N GLY A 160 -6.65 -3.80 -18.06
CA GLY A 160 -6.96 -5.23 -18.06
C GLY A 160 -6.57 -5.93 -16.75
N ASP A 161 -5.45 -5.53 -16.14
CA ASP A 161 -5.04 -6.07 -14.83
C ASP A 161 -5.99 -5.64 -13.72
N ILE A 162 -6.46 -4.39 -13.73
CA ILE A 162 -7.44 -3.87 -12.77
C ILE A 162 -8.75 -4.64 -12.89
N GLU A 163 -9.20 -4.87 -14.13
CA GLU A 163 -10.45 -5.58 -14.39
C GLU A 163 -10.35 -7.04 -13.96
N LYS A 164 -9.19 -7.67 -14.19
CA LYS A 164 -8.91 -9.02 -13.68
C LYS A 164 -8.99 -9.07 -12.16
N ILE A 165 -8.47 -8.07 -11.45
CA ILE A 165 -8.55 -8.01 -9.98
C ILE A 165 -10.01 -7.86 -9.53
N ILE A 166 -10.79 -6.98 -10.18
CA ILE A 166 -12.19 -6.78 -9.85
C ILE A 166 -13.01 -8.05 -10.12
N GLU A 167 -12.80 -8.72 -11.25
CA GLU A 167 -13.52 -9.96 -11.58
C GLU A 167 -13.16 -11.09 -10.62
N ALA A 168 -11.87 -11.27 -10.32
CA ALA A 168 -11.44 -12.21 -9.28
C ALA A 168 -12.12 -11.90 -7.93
N THR A 169 -12.23 -10.63 -7.57
CA THR A 169 -12.95 -10.21 -6.36
C THR A 169 -14.43 -10.59 -6.41
N ARG A 170 -15.12 -10.44 -7.55
CA ARG A 170 -16.53 -10.84 -7.71
C ARG A 170 -16.73 -12.34 -7.50
N GLU A 171 -15.85 -13.16 -8.07
CA GLU A 171 -15.88 -14.60 -7.85
C GLU A 171 -15.65 -14.94 -6.37
N VAL A 172 -14.63 -14.35 -5.77
CA VAL A 172 -14.31 -14.57 -4.35
C VAL A 172 -15.45 -14.10 -3.43
N ALA A 173 -16.06 -12.95 -3.71
CA ALA A 173 -17.21 -12.45 -2.96
C ALA A 173 -18.39 -13.43 -3.02
N ARG A 174 -18.64 -14.03 -4.18
CA ARG A 174 -19.68 -15.05 -4.33
C ARG A 174 -19.37 -16.29 -3.49
N GLU A 175 -18.14 -16.79 -3.57
CA GLU A 175 -17.73 -17.96 -2.79
C GLU A 175 -17.76 -17.70 -1.27
N MET A 176 -17.42 -16.48 -0.83
CA MET A 176 -17.50 -16.08 0.57
C MET A 176 -18.95 -15.95 1.05
N ALA A 177 -19.87 -15.51 0.18
CA ALA A 177 -21.29 -15.41 0.51
C ALA A 177 -21.98 -16.78 0.61
N GLU A 178 -21.58 -17.75 -0.22
CA GLU A 178 -22.07 -19.14 -0.16
C GLU A 178 -21.56 -19.90 1.07
N GLY A 179 -20.50 -19.41 1.72
CA GLY A 179 -19.84 -20.06 2.85
C GLY A 179 -19.02 -21.29 2.45
N TRP A 180 -18.18 -21.79 3.36
CA TRP A 180 -17.54 -23.09 3.18
C TRP A 180 -18.63 -24.16 3.23
N ARG A 181 -18.98 -24.76 2.09
CA ARG A 181 -19.87 -25.93 2.07
C ARG A 181 -19.25 -27.02 2.92
N SER A 182 -19.79 -27.23 4.11
CA SER A 182 -19.65 -28.47 4.85
C SER A 182 -20.44 -29.57 4.13
N GLU A 183 -20.03 -29.90 2.90
CA GLU A 183 -20.40 -31.12 2.20
C GLU A 183 -19.21 -32.10 2.26
N ALA A 184 -18.68 -32.29 3.47
CA ALA A 184 -17.98 -33.51 3.83
C ALA A 184 -18.96 -34.28 4.74
N GLY A 185 -19.29 -35.51 4.32
CA GLY A 185 -20.30 -36.40 4.91
C GLY A 185 -20.20 -36.52 6.43
N GLY A 186 -21.29 -36.80 7.13
CA GLY A 186 -22.03 -38.05 6.96
C GLY A 186 -21.35 -39.13 7.80
#